data_AF-A0A1B6LS17-F1
#
_entry.id   AF-A0A1B6LS17-F1
#
_cell.length_a   1.000
_cell.length_b   1.000
_cell.length_c   1.000
_cell.angle_alpha   90.00
_cell.angle_beta   90.00
_cell.angle_gamma   90.00
#
_symmetry.space_group_name_H-M   'P 1'
#
loop_
_entity.id
_entity.type
_entity.pdbx_description
1 polymer ?
#
loop_
_entity_poly.entity_id
_entity_poly.type
_entity_poly.pdbx_seq_one_letter_code
_entity_poly.pdbx_strand_id
1 'polypeptide(L)'
;CDDVLEVAWSTMWNVTDETAINCERFLDGYGMTLFLDCLKLFPEKEELMRNMMGLLGNVAEVKHLRHRLMDPKYIEMFKRLVNSCSDVIEVSYNAAGVLSHLASDGPEAWKSECGDRQKVLQAMVNAIEHWNLDTERNINYRSFEPILQLAKVRHTPECQ
;
A
#
# COMPACT_ATOMS: atom_id res chain seq x y z
N CYS A 1 -5.68 6.69 24.05
CA CYS A 1 -5.60 5.31 23.52
C CYS A 1 -5.12 5.38 22.07
N ASP A 2 -5.68 6.30 21.29
CA ASP A 2 -5.37 6.52 19.87
C ASP A 2 -3.91 6.98 19.64
N ASP A 3 -3.39 7.92 20.42
CA ASP A 3 -2.00 8.42 20.28
C ASP A 3 -0.94 7.31 20.41
N VAL A 4 -1.19 6.33 21.27
CA VAL A 4 -0.28 5.19 21.47
C VAL A 4 -0.28 4.28 20.24
N LEU A 5 -1.44 4.07 19.62
CA LEU A 5 -1.55 3.29 18.39
C LEU A 5 -0.86 4.02 17.23
N GLU A 6 -1.07 5.32 17.10
CA GLU A 6 -0.41 6.12 16.05
C GLU A 6 1.11 6.08 16.17
N VAL A 7 1.65 6.26 17.39
CA VAL A 7 3.08 6.13 17.66
C VAL A 7 3.59 4.72 17.38
N ALA A 8 2.84 3.68 17.77
CA ALA A 8 3.23 2.30 17.51
C ALA A 8 3.31 2.00 16.01
N TRP A 9 2.28 2.39 15.24
CA TRP A 9 2.27 2.19 13.78
C TRP A 9 3.30 3.04 13.07
N SER A 10 3.52 4.28 13.49
CA SER A 10 4.60 5.13 12.97
C SER A 10 5.98 4.52 13.24
N THR A 11 6.18 3.95 14.44
CA THR A 11 7.42 3.24 14.78
C THR A 11 7.59 2.01 13.91
N MET A 12 6.53 1.21 13.74
CA MET A 12 6.56 0.01 12.89
C MET A 12 6.87 0.35 11.43
N TRP A 13 6.25 1.41 10.89
CA TRP A 13 6.54 1.90 9.54
C TRP A 13 8.02 2.25 9.37
N ASN A 14 8.61 2.98 10.33
CA ASN A 14 10.02 3.34 10.27
C ASN A 14 10.98 2.16 10.36
N VAL A 15 10.65 1.12 11.12
CA VAL A 15 11.54 -0.05 11.26
C VAL A 15 11.38 -1.07 10.14
N THR A 16 10.28 -1.03 9.36
CA THR A 16 10.12 -1.87 8.16
C THR A 16 10.78 -1.27 6.92
N ASP A 17 11.01 0.05 6.92
CA ASP A 17 11.61 0.77 5.81
C ASP A 17 12.99 0.21 5.43
N GLU A 18 13.16 -0.12 4.15
CA GLU A 18 14.34 -0.80 3.56
C GLU A 18 14.81 -2.07 4.32
N THR A 19 13.96 -2.63 5.19
CA THR A 19 14.32 -3.72 6.10
C THR A 19 13.42 -4.93 5.90
N ALA A 20 13.72 -5.72 4.86
CA ALA A 20 12.90 -6.86 4.44
C ALA A 20 12.57 -7.85 5.57
N ILE A 21 13.51 -8.12 6.48
CA ILE A 21 13.30 -9.03 7.62
C ILE A 21 12.23 -8.50 8.59
N ASN A 22 12.11 -7.18 8.75
CA ASN A 22 11.09 -6.59 9.60
C ASN A 22 9.72 -6.59 8.91
N CYS A 23 9.66 -6.42 7.58
CA CYS A 23 8.45 -6.65 6.80
C CYS A 23 7.95 -8.10 6.94
N GLU A 24 8.85 -9.08 6.88
CA GLU A 24 8.51 -10.50 7.06
C GLU A 24 7.97 -10.76 8.48
N ARG A 25 8.66 -10.26 9.52
CA ARG A 25 8.21 -10.36 10.91
C ARG A 25 6.84 -9.73 11.15
N PHE A 26 6.55 -8.59 10.50
CA PHE A 26 5.23 -7.98 10.55
C PHE A 26 4.16 -8.93 10.01
N LEU A 27 4.39 -9.55 8.85
CA LEU A 27 3.45 -10.49 8.26
C LEU A 27 3.29 -11.77 9.08
N ASP A 28 4.38 -12.29 9.65
CA ASP A 28 4.37 -13.47 10.52
C ASP A 28 3.67 -13.21 11.86
N GLY A 29 3.75 -11.99 12.36
CA GLY A 29 3.12 -11.54 13.60
C GLY A 29 1.64 -11.16 13.45
N TYR A 30 0.93 -11.68 12.44
CA TYR A 30 -0.48 -11.35 12.16
C TYR A 30 -0.71 -9.86 11.83
N GLY A 31 0.30 -9.17 11.31
CA GLY A 31 0.25 -7.73 11.03
C GLY A 31 -0.91 -7.32 10.11
N MET A 32 -1.24 -8.12 9.10
CA MET A 32 -2.39 -7.87 8.22
C MET A 32 -3.74 -8.02 8.94
N THR A 33 -3.85 -8.94 9.91
CA THR A 33 -5.05 -9.07 10.73
C THR A 33 -5.23 -7.84 11.60
N LEU A 34 -4.17 -7.42 12.29
CA LEU A 34 -4.17 -6.22 13.12
C LEU A 34 -4.48 -4.95 12.31
N PHE A 35 -3.92 -4.83 11.10
CA PHE A 35 -4.22 -3.75 10.17
C PHE A 35 -5.72 -3.66 9.87
N LEU A 36 -6.35 -4.80 9.49
CA LEU A 36 -7.77 -4.82 9.15
C LEU A 36 -8.67 -4.50 10.36
N ASP A 37 -8.29 -4.99 11.54
CA ASP A 37 -9.02 -4.70 12.78
C ASP A 37 -8.89 -3.21 13.14
N CYS A 38 -7.70 -2.61 12.98
CA CYS A 38 -7.52 -1.17 13.18
C CYS A 38 -8.36 -0.36 12.19
N LEU A 39 -8.37 -0.73 10.90
CA LEU A 39 -9.18 -0.04 9.89
C LEU A 39 -10.68 -0.11 10.20
N LYS A 40 -11.14 -1.23 10.77
CA LYS A 40 -12.54 -1.41 11.18
C LYS A 40 -12.90 -0.63 12.44
N LEU A 41 -12.00 -0.59 13.42
CA LEU A 41 -12.23 0.06 14.71
C LEU A 41 -12.05 1.58 14.66
N PHE A 42 -11.19 2.07 13.77
CA PHE A 42 -10.78 3.47 13.69
C PHE A 42 -10.88 4.04 12.26
N PRO A 43 -12.05 3.96 11.60
CA PRO A 43 -12.21 4.38 10.20
C PRO A 43 -11.99 5.88 9.97
N GLU A 44 -12.18 6.71 11.01
CA GLU A 44 -12.06 8.18 10.95
C GLU A 44 -10.68 8.70 11.38
N LYS A 45 -9.73 7.80 11.70
CA LYS A 45 -8.37 8.17 12.15
C LYS A 45 -7.41 8.20 10.96
N GLU A 46 -7.41 9.32 10.25
CA GLU A 46 -6.61 9.48 9.02
C GLU A 46 -5.10 9.33 9.27
N GLU A 47 -4.56 9.88 10.37
CA GLU A 47 -3.13 9.78 10.69
C GLU A 47 -2.72 8.33 10.99
N LEU A 48 -3.53 7.61 11.75
CA LEU A 48 -3.35 6.17 12.00
C LEU A 48 -3.36 5.40 10.68
N MET A 49 -4.34 5.66 9.81
CA MET A 49 -4.48 5.01 8.51
C MET A 49 -3.28 5.28 7.61
N ARG A 50 -2.78 6.53 7.60
CA ARG A 50 -1.57 6.91 6.88
C ARG A 50 -0.36 6.10 7.37
N ASN A 51 -0.11 6.05 8.67
CA ASN A 51 1.04 5.31 9.22
C ASN A 51 0.97 3.82 8.88
N MET A 52 -0.23 3.24 8.99
CA MET A 52 -0.48 1.85 8.61
C MET A 52 -0.23 1.60 7.11
N MET A 53 -0.68 2.51 6.24
CA MET A 53 -0.49 2.38 4.79
C MET A 53 0.96 2.58 4.35
N GLY A 54 1.69 3.49 5.00
CA GLY A 54 3.13 3.65 4.77
C GLY A 54 3.90 2.35 5.05
N LEU A 55 3.57 1.66 6.16
CA LEU A 55 4.14 0.35 6.46
C LEU A 55 3.87 -0.67 5.35
N LEU A 56 2.62 -0.75 4.86
CA LEU A 56 2.27 -1.68 3.78
C LEU A 56 2.94 -1.34 2.45
N GLY A 57 3.21 -0.06 2.19
CA GLY A 57 4.09 0.37 1.10
C GLY A 57 5.44 -0.34 1.17
N ASN A 58 6.14 -0.22 2.30
CA ASN A 58 7.44 -0.87 2.51
C ASN A 58 7.37 -2.40 2.35
N VAL A 59 6.29 -3.03 2.82
CA VAL A 59 6.09 -4.49 2.63
C VAL A 59 5.92 -4.83 1.15
N ALA A 60 5.18 -4.03 0.39
CA ALA A 60 4.94 -4.25 -1.04
C ALA A 60 6.21 -4.04 -1.89
N GLU A 61 7.13 -3.20 -1.46
CA GLU A 61 8.43 -3.03 -2.13
C GLU A 61 9.24 -4.35 -2.12
N VAL A 62 9.10 -5.17 -1.07
CA VAL A 62 9.81 -6.44 -0.91
C VAL A 62 9.21 -7.55 -1.79
N LYS A 63 9.82 -7.75 -2.96
CA LYS A 63 9.34 -8.68 -4.01
C LYS A 63 8.92 -10.07 -3.51
N HIS A 64 9.72 -10.73 -2.69
CA HIS A 64 9.41 -12.10 -2.24
C HIS A 64 8.25 -12.15 -1.22
N LEU A 65 7.82 -11.03 -0.65
CA LEU A 65 6.70 -10.96 0.30
C LEU A 65 5.37 -10.61 -0.39
N ARG A 66 5.38 -10.04 -1.60
CA ARG A 66 4.18 -9.59 -2.34
C ARG A 66 3.09 -10.66 -2.46
N HIS A 67 3.47 -11.91 -2.67
CA HIS A 67 2.53 -13.02 -2.76
C HIS A 67 1.65 -13.19 -1.50
N ARG A 68 2.12 -12.73 -0.32
CA ARG A 68 1.36 -12.75 0.94
C ARG A 68 0.31 -11.63 1.03
N LEU A 69 0.43 -10.61 0.19
CA LEU A 69 -0.56 -9.54 0.03
C LEU A 69 -1.59 -9.84 -1.07
N MET A 70 -1.37 -10.88 -1.88
CA MET A 70 -2.26 -11.35 -2.94
C MET A 70 -3.46 -12.16 -2.39
N ASP A 71 -4.09 -11.66 -1.33
CA ASP A 71 -5.34 -12.18 -0.78
C ASP A 71 -6.51 -11.32 -1.29
N PRO A 72 -7.64 -11.91 -1.72
CA PRO A 72 -8.76 -11.16 -2.30
C PRO A 72 -9.31 -10.08 -1.36
N LYS A 73 -9.28 -10.34 -0.05
CA LYS A 73 -9.71 -9.39 0.98
C LYS A 73 -8.79 -8.17 1.05
N TYR A 74 -7.48 -8.36 0.89
CA TYR A 74 -6.50 -7.27 0.90
C TYR A 74 -6.57 -6.47 -0.40
N ILE A 75 -6.68 -7.14 -1.55
CA ILE A 75 -6.82 -6.47 -2.85
C ILE A 75 -8.06 -5.57 -2.87
N GLU A 76 -9.22 -6.05 -2.43
CA GLU A 76 -10.42 -5.22 -2.38
C GLU A 76 -10.28 -4.06 -1.39
N MET A 77 -9.58 -4.27 -0.28
CA MET A 77 -9.27 -3.22 0.68
C MET A 77 -8.39 -2.12 0.06
N PHE A 78 -7.29 -2.48 -0.61
CA PHE A 78 -6.43 -1.51 -1.29
C PHE A 78 -7.17 -0.76 -2.40
N LYS A 79 -8.00 -1.47 -3.18
CA LYS A 79 -8.85 -0.86 -4.21
C LYS A 79 -9.88 0.12 -3.61
N ARG A 80 -10.36 -0.12 -2.39
CA ARG A 80 -11.22 0.85 -1.69
C ARG A 80 -10.43 2.07 -1.23
N LEU A 81 -9.23 1.87 -0.67
CA LEU A 81 -8.38 2.95 -0.18
C LEU A 81 -7.81 3.82 -1.31
N VAL A 82 -7.54 3.26 -2.49
CA VAL A 82 -7.09 4.07 -3.63
C VAL A 82 -8.18 5.09 -4.04
N ASN A 83 -9.45 4.73 -3.87
CA ASN A 83 -10.61 5.60 -4.16
C ASN A 83 -11.10 6.40 -2.94
N SER A 84 -10.40 6.38 -1.79
CA SER A 84 -10.86 7.15 -0.64
C SER A 84 -10.64 8.65 -0.88
N CYS A 85 -11.74 9.41 -0.96
CA CYS A 85 -11.72 10.87 -1.02
C CYS A 85 -11.42 11.49 0.36
N SER A 86 -10.35 11.08 1.02
CA SER A 86 -9.85 11.80 2.21
C SER A 86 -9.09 13.06 1.78
N ASP A 87 -9.14 14.11 2.60
CA ASP A 87 -8.34 15.34 2.37
C ASP A 87 -6.82 15.04 2.34
N VAL A 88 -6.44 13.90 2.93
CA VAL A 88 -5.09 13.33 2.92
C VAL A 88 -4.93 12.37 1.74
N ILE A 89 -4.19 12.78 0.70
CA ILE A 89 -3.87 11.90 -0.46
C ILE A 89 -2.98 10.73 -0.05
N GLU A 90 -2.25 10.84 1.07
CA GLU A 90 -1.16 9.92 1.40
C GLU A 90 -1.67 8.49 1.58
N VAL A 91 -2.92 8.30 2.01
CA VAL A 91 -3.58 6.98 2.06
C VAL A 91 -3.81 6.42 0.65
N SER A 92 -4.45 7.21 -0.22
CA SER A 92 -4.71 6.82 -1.62
C SER A 92 -3.40 6.59 -2.38
N TYR A 93 -2.40 7.44 -2.15
CA TYR A 93 -1.06 7.37 -2.70
C TYR A 93 -0.35 6.07 -2.33
N ASN A 94 -0.29 5.75 -1.03
CA ASN A 94 0.33 4.50 -0.58
C ASN A 94 -0.46 3.27 -1.07
N ALA A 95 -1.79 3.35 -1.12
CA ALA A 95 -2.60 2.26 -1.68
C ALA A 95 -2.31 2.04 -3.17
N ALA A 96 -2.18 3.10 -3.96
CA ALA A 96 -1.75 3.03 -5.35
C ALA A 96 -0.35 2.42 -5.45
N GLY A 97 0.60 2.85 -4.62
CA GLY A 97 1.97 2.31 -4.59
C GLY A 97 2.02 0.81 -4.29
N VAL A 98 1.26 0.35 -3.29
CA VAL A 98 1.12 -1.08 -2.99
C VAL A 98 0.59 -1.82 -4.21
N LEU A 99 -0.51 -1.34 -4.82
CA LEU A 99 -1.09 -1.98 -6.00
C LEU A 99 -0.15 -1.98 -7.21
N SER A 100 0.62 -0.91 -7.43
CA SER A 100 1.68 -0.85 -8.46
C SER A 100 2.73 -1.93 -8.25
N HIS A 101 3.21 -2.10 -7.01
CA HIS A 101 4.17 -3.17 -6.71
C HIS A 101 3.59 -4.57 -6.93
N LEU A 102 2.34 -4.83 -6.53
CA LEU A 102 1.69 -6.12 -6.78
C LEU A 102 1.44 -6.37 -8.27
N ALA A 103 1.02 -5.35 -9.01
CA ALA A 103 0.78 -5.46 -10.44
C ALA A 103 2.09 -5.60 -11.26
N SER A 104 3.21 -5.06 -10.74
CA SER A 104 4.54 -5.15 -11.36
C SER A 104 5.08 -6.59 -11.48
N ASP A 105 4.59 -7.51 -10.64
CA ASP A 105 4.96 -8.94 -10.70
C ASP A 105 4.45 -9.64 -11.97
N GLY A 106 3.55 -9.00 -12.72
CA GLY A 106 3.02 -9.51 -13.98
C GLY A 106 1.69 -10.23 -13.82
N PRO A 107 0.95 -10.41 -14.93
CA PRO A 107 -0.38 -11.01 -14.93
C PRO A 107 -0.37 -12.46 -14.38
N GLU A 108 0.72 -13.20 -14.52
CA GLU A 108 0.86 -14.58 -14.05
C GLU A 108 0.85 -14.69 -12.51
N ALA A 109 1.23 -13.62 -11.80
CA ALA A 109 1.14 -13.56 -10.34
C ALA A 109 -0.30 -13.37 -9.85
N TRP A 110 -1.21 -12.91 -10.70
CA TRP A 110 -2.60 -12.61 -10.38
C TRP A 110 -3.49 -13.81 -10.68
N LYS A 111 -3.68 -14.66 -9.66
CA LYS A 111 -4.63 -15.78 -9.74
C LYS A 111 -6.06 -15.26 -9.78
N SER A 112 -6.97 -16.06 -10.36
CA SER A 112 -8.40 -15.71 -10.47
C SER A 112 -9.05 -15.42 -9.12
N GLU A 113 -8.52 -16.00 -8.04
CA GLU A 113 -9.00 -15.76 -6.67
C GLU A 113 -8.71 -14.31 -6.23
N CYS A 114 -7.56 -13.74 -6.60
CA CYS A 114 -7.10 -12.39 -6.19
C CYS A 114 -7.94 -11.23 -6.76
N GLY A 115 -8.98 -11.54 -7.55
CA GLY A 115 -9.87 -10.58 -8.17
C GLY A 115 -9.49 -10.25 -9.61
N ASP A 116 -10.22 -9.29 -10.17
CA ASP A 116 -10.03 -8.84 -11.55
C ASP A 116 -8.91 -7.80 -11.61
N ARG A 117 -7.73 -8.24 -12.03
CA ARG A 117 -6.53 -7.41 -12.20
C ARG A 117 -6.81 -6.15 -13.03
N GLN A 118 -7.58 -6.25 -14.10
CA GLN A 118 -7.85 -5.10 -14.97
C GLN A 118 -8.66 -4.03 -14.25
N LYS A 119 -9.65 -4.45 -13.43
CA LYS A 119 -10.41 -3.50 -12.61
C LYS A 119 -9.56 -2.83 -11.55
N VAL A 120 -8.56 -3.52 -11.01
CA VAL A 120 -7.62 -2.94 -10.05
C VAL A 120 -6.75 -1.87 -10.73
N LEU A 121 -6.17 -2.18 -11.89
CA LEU A 121 -5.40 -1.21 -12.66
C LEU A 121 -6.23 0.02 -13.05
N GLN A 122 -7.46 -0.20 -13.54
CA GLN A 122 -8.35 0.91 -13.88
C GLN A 122 -8.70 1.77 -12.65
N ALA A 123 -8.91 1.15 -11.48
CA ALA A 123 -9.17 1.88 -10.25
C ALA A 123 -7.96 2.75 -9.84
N MET A 124 -6.73 2.25 -10.01
CA MET A 124 -5.52 3.04 -9.76
C MET A 124 -5.42 4.24 -10.70
N VAL A 125 -5.56 4.01 -12.01
CA VAL A 125 -5.49 5.08 -13.03
C VAL A 125 -6.53 6.15 -12.74
N ASN A 126 -7.79 5.75 -12.53
CA ASN A 126 -8.86 6.68 -12.21
C ASN A 126 -8.55 7.50 -10.96
N ALA A 127 -8.04 6.88 -9.89
CA ALA A 127 -7.69 7.61 -8.68
C ALA A 127 -6.58 8.65 -8.91
N ILE A 128 -5.49 8.24 -9.57
CA ILE A 128 -4.33 9.10 -9.85
C ILE A 128 -4.73 10.30 -10.71
N GLU A 129 -5.59 10.11 -11.72
CA GLU A 129 -6.07 11.19 -12.59
C GLU A 129 -6.93 12.24 -11.86
N HIS A 130 -7.52 11.89 -10.70
CA HIS A 130 -8.37 12.79 -9.91
C HIS A 130 -7.63 13.43 -8.73
N TRP A 131 -6.35 13.12 -8.53
CA TRP A 131 -5.56 13.72 -7.46
C TRP A 131 -5.34 15.22 -7.69
N ASN A 132 -5.60 16.02 -6.65
CA ASN A 132 -5.30 17.45 -6.69
C ASN A 132 -3.78 17.68 -6.58
N LEU A 133 -3.19 18.16 -7.67
CA LEU A 133 -1.75 18.42 -7.79
C LEU A 133 -1.25 19.54 -6.86
N ASP A 134 -2.14 20.43 -6.44
CA ASP A 134 -1.79 21.55 -5.54
C ASP A 134 -1.76 21.14 -4.06
N THR A 135 -2.07 19.88 -3.75
CA THR A 135 -2.14 19.49 -2.34
C THR A 135 -0.76 19.29 -1.73
N GLU A 136 -0.49 19.97 -0.61
CA GLU A 136 0.75 19.79 0.15
C GLU A 136 0.84 18.38 0.74
N ARG A 137 2.00 17.73 0.60
CA ARG A 137 2.26 16.36 1.06
C ARG A 137 3.65 16.22 1.64
N ASN A 138 3.80 15.28 2.57
CA ASN A 138 5.08 14.98 3.19
C ASN A 138 5.52 13.56 2.83
N ILE A 139 5.89 13.38 1.56
CA ILE A 139 6.36 12.10 1.03
C ILE A 139 7.89 12.09 1.06
N ASN A 140 8.46 11.29 1.97
CA ASN A 140 9.91 11.17 2.12
C ASN A 140 10.36 9.78 1.65
N TYR A 141 11.39 9.77 0.80
CA TYR A 141 12.04 8.55 0.32
C TYR A 141 13.44 8.43 0.92
N ARG A 142 13.76 7.26 1.47
CA ARG A 142 15.15 6.92 1.83
C ARG A 142 15.96 6.49 0.60
N SER A 143 15.29 5.89 -0.38
CA SER A 143 15.85 5.47 -1.66
C SER A 143 14.85 5.65 -2.80
N PHE A 144 15.37 5.93 -3.99
CA PHE A 144 14.58 5.91 -5.24
C PHE A 144 14.53 4.53 -5.89
N GLU A 145 15.21 3.53 -5.33
CA GLU A 145 15.28 2.19 -5.92
C GLU A 145 13.89 1.59 -6.20
N PRO A 146 12.90 1.61 -5.29
CA PRO A 146 11.58 1.03 -5.56
C PRO A 146 10.88 1.68 -6.76
N ILE A 147 10.93 3.01 -6.84
CA ILE A 147 10.36 3.80 -7.96
C ILE A 147 11.09 3.48 -9.26
N LEU A 148 12.42 3.42 -9.23
CA LEU A 148 13.22 3.08 -10.42
C LEU A 148 12.99 1.64 -10.90
N GLN A 149 12.61 0.71 -10.02
CA GLN A 149 12.21 -0.64 -10.42
C GLN A 149 10.85 -0.63 -11.10
N LEU A 150 9.88 0.14 -10.59
CA LEU A 150 8.57 0.31 -11.21
C LEU A 150 8.67 0.94 -12.60
N ALA A 151 9.49 1.98 -12.78
CA ALA A 151 9.71 2.64 -14.06
C ALA A 151 10.27 1.70 -15.17
N LYS A 152 10.86 0.55 -14.80
CA LYS A 152 11.38 -0.46 -15.74
C LYS A 152 10.32 -1.47 -16.19
N VAL A 153 9.13 -1.47 -15.58
CA VAL A 153 8.05 -2.42 -15.85
C VAL A 153 7.37 -2.07 -17.17
N ARG A 154 7.59 -2.87 -18.22
CA ARG A 154 7.02 -2.61 -19.56
C ARG A 154 5.72 -3.35 -19.86
N HIS A 155 5.46 -4.45 -19.15
CA HIS A 155 4.29 -5.30 -19.38
C HIS A 155 3.01 -4.71 -18.76
N THR A 156 3.16 -3.79 -17.79
CA THR A 156 2.06 -3.10 -17.09
C THR A 156 2.42 -1.63 -16.91
N PRO A 157 2.13 -0.79 -17.90
CA PRO A 157 2.47 0.63 -17.88
C PRO A 157 1.84 1.39 -16.71
N GLU A 158 0.67 0.96 -16.22
CA GLU A 158 -0.05 1.60 -15.10
C GLU A 158 0.70 1.51 -13.75
N CYS A 159 1.75 0.69 -13.66
CA CYS A 159 2.59 0.60 -12.46
C CYS A 159 3.72 1.63 -12.42
N GLN A 160 3.97 2.34 -13.53
CA GLN A 160 5.03 3.36 -13.66
C GLN A 160 4.58 4.68 -13.04
#